data_AF-A0A9D2KXU0-F1
#
_entry.id   AF-A0A9D2KXU0-F1
#
_cell.length_a   1.000
_cell.length_b   1.000
_cell.length_c   1.000
_cell.angle_alpha   90.00
_cell.angle_beta   90.00
_cell.angle_gamma   90.00
#
_symmetry.space_group_name_H-M   'P 1'
#
loop_
_entity.id
_entity.type
_entity.pdbx_description
1 polymer ?
#
loop_
_entity_poly.entity_id
_entity_poly.type
_entity_poly.pdbx_seq_one_letter_code
_entity_poly.pdbx_strand_id
1 'polypeptide(L)'
;MSDIIEAYIKQILNTEEQVEIRRNEMATHFNCVPSQINYVINTRFTEQHGYLVESKRGGGGYIRIMKVKFLEEVDLLNEMIRIVGNSISERDAYAVVQNLYNQKIISKREGNLILAVMDKAFLQALQENEDAVRAGLLKKLLTSLRYEA
;
A
#
# COMPACT_ATOMS: atom_id res chain seq x y z
N MET A 1 -28.26 -4.77 0.89
CA MET A 1 -28.14 -3.61 -0.03
C MET A 1 -26.69 -3.21 -0.23
N SER A 2 -25.95 -2.89 0.84
CA SER A 2 -24.51 -2.55 0.76
C SER A 2 -23.68 -3.56 -0.02
N ASP A 3 -23.84 -4.86 0.25
CA ASP A 3 -23.06 -5.91 -0.40
C ASP A 3 -23.38 -6.05 -1.90
N ILE A 4 -24.61 -5.69 -2.32
CA ILE A 4 -25.03 -5.72 -3.72
C ILE A 4 -24.33 -4.58 -4.49
N ILE A 5 -24.32 -3.38 -3.92
CA ILE A 5 -23.63 -2.22 -4.48
C ILE A 5 -22.13 -2.49 -4.55
N GLU A 6 -21.55 -3.08 -3.50
CA GLU A 6 -20.14 -3.47 -3.47
C GLU A 6 -19.81 -4.49 -4.57
N ALA A 7 -20.58 -5.58 -4.67
CA ALA A 7 -20.39 -6.61 -5.68
C ALA A 7 -20.46 -6.05 -7.11
N TYR A 8 -21.42 -5.14 -7.36
CA TYR A 8 -21.56 -4.47 -8.64
C TYR A 8 -20.32 -3.64 -9.02
N ILE A 9 -19.84 -2.79 -8.10
CA ILE A 9 -18.63 -1.98 -8.33
C ILE A 9 -17.41 -2.89 -8.56
N LYS A 10 -17.27 -3.96 -7.76
CA LYS A 10 -16.18 -4.93 -7.89
C LYS A 10 -16.20 -5.66 -9.23
N GLN A 11 -17.38 -5.96 -9.77
CA GLN A 11 -17.52 -6.62 -11.07
C GLN A 11 -16.98 -5.74 -12.21
N ILE A 12 -17.28 -4.43 -12.17
CA ILE A 12 -16.75 -3.46 -13.14
C ILE A 12 -15.22 -3.35 -12.99
N LEU A 13 -14.74 -3.19 -11.75
CA LEU A 13 -13.31 -3.11 -11.43
C LEU A 13 -12.52 -4.41 -11.69
N ASN A 14 -13.19 -5.51 -12.03
CA ASN A 14 -12.54 -6.74 -12.46
C ASN A 14 -12.20 -6.73 -13.95
N THR A 15 -12.87 -5.86 -14.72
CA THR A 15 -12.67 -5.72 -16.18
C THR A 15 -11.92 -4.42 -16.51
N GLU A 16 -12.12 -3.39 -15.69
CA GLU A 16 -11.53 -2.06 -15.85
C GLU A 16 -10.69 -1.68 -14.62
N GLU A 17 -9.60 -0.92 -14.81
CA GLU A 17 -8.74 -0.49 -13.70
C GLU A 17 -9.39 0.56 -12.79
N GLN A 18 -10.41 1.26 -13.31
CA GLN A 18 -11.14 2.32 -12.63
C GLN A 18 -12.61 2.33 -13.00
N VAL A 19 -13.45 2.92 -12.14
CA VAL A 19 -14.86 3.17 -12.41
C VAL A 19 -15.25 4.57 -11.94
N GLU A 20 -16.02 5.27 -12.76
CA GLU A 20 -16.60 6.56 -12.41
C GLU A 20 -18.10 6.41 -12.14
N ILE A 21 -18.53 6.95 -10.99
CA ILE A 21 -19.88 6.78 -10.48
C ILE A 21 -20.47 8.14 -10.18
N ARG A 22 -21.68 8.37 -10.68
CA ARG A 22 -22.52 9.48 -10.25
C ARG A 22 -23.44 9.02 -9.13
N ARG A 23 -23.23 9.58 -7.94
CA ARG A 23 -23.92 9.16 -6.70
C ARG A 23 -25.43 9.09 -6.85
N ASN A 24 -26.04 10.10 -7.47
CA ASN A 24 -27.48 10.18 -7.62
C ASN A 24 -28.02 9.13 -8.59
N GLU A 25 -27.35 8.94 -9.73
CA GLU A 25 -27.75 7.94 -10.74
C GLU A 25 -27.63 6.52 -10.18
N MET A 26 -26.55 6.23 -9.46
CA MET A 26 -26.35 4.94 -8.82
C MET A 26 -27.40 4.69 -7.72
N ALA A 27 -27.69 5.70 -6.90
CA ALA A 27 -28.72 5.60 -5.88
C ALA A 27 -30.11 5.31 -6.48
N THR A 28 -30.45 5.96 -7.61
CA THR A 28 -31.68 5.66 -8.36
C THR A 28 -31.68 4.23 -8.91
N HIS A 29 -30.56 3.76 -9.48
CA HIS A 29 -30.45 2.41 -10.04
C HIS A 29 -30.69 1.31 -8.99
N PHE A 30 -30.13 1.48 -7.78
CA PHE A 30 -30.31 0.53 -6.67
C PHE A 30 -31.54 0.83 -5.80
N ASN A 31 -32.37 1.80 -6.19
CA ASN A 31 -33.54 2.26 -5.45
C ASN A 31 -33.23 2.56 -3.97
N CYS A 32 -32.15 3.31 -3.73
CA CYS A 32 -31.69 3.68 -2.38
C CYS A 32 -31.39 5.19 -2.28
N VAL A 33 -31.09 5.66 -1.07
CA VAL A 33 -30.71 7.06 -0.83
C VAL A 33 -29.24 7.32 -1.19
N PRO A 34 -28.85 8.53 -1.63
CA PRO A 34 -27.47 8.85 -1.99
C PRO A 34 -26.44 8.64 -0.86
N SER A 35 -26.85 8.77 0.40
CA SER A 35 -25.99 8.49 1.56
C SER A 35 -25.57 7.02 1.64
N GLN A 36 -26.38 6.09 1.12
CA GLN A 36 -26.06 4.67 1.07
C GLN A 36 -24.84 4.41 0.17
N ILE A 37 -24.72 5.14 -0.95
CA ILE A 37 -23.57 5.06 -1.85
C ILE A 37 -22.31 5.54 -1.15
N ASN A 38 -22.38 6.67 -0.45
CA ASN A 38 -21.25 7.17 0.34
C ASN A 38 -20.84 6.20 1.45
N TYR A 39 -21.82 5.59 2.13
CA TYR A 39 -21.53 4.60 3.17
C TYR A 39 -20.76 3.40 2.60
N VAL A 40 -21.22 2.85 1.47
CA VAL A 40 -20.54 1.71 0.82
C VAL A 40 -19.12 2.10 0.40
N ILE A 41 -18.94 3.27 -0.22
CA ILE A 41 -17.62 3.74 -0.65
C ILE A 41 -16.68 3.93 0.54
N ASN A 42 -17.12 4.64 1.58
CA ASN A 42 -16.30 4.96 2.75
C ASN A 42 -15.98 3.73 3.63
N THR A 43 -16.74 2.64 3.53
CA THR A 43 -16.55 1.44 4.35
C THR A 43 -15.92 0.27 3.60
N ARG A 44 -16.11 0.15 2.28
CA ARG A 44 -15.66 -1.00 1.48
C ARG A 44 -14.61 -0.66 0.43
N PHE A 45 -14.56 0.59 -0.02
CA PHE A 45 -13.62 1.07 -1.04
C PHE A 45 -12.66 2.07 -0.40
N THR A 46 -11.89 1.59 0.57
CA THR A 46 -10.86 2.37 1.26
C THR A 46 -9.47 1.97 0.76
N GLU A 47 -8.47 2.79 1.04
CA GLU A 47 -7.06 2.45 0.77
C GLU A 47 -6.67 1.13 1.46
N GLN A 48 -7.18 0.88 2.67
CA GLN A 48 -6.97 -0.36 3.43
C GLN A 48 -7.57 -1.60 2.74
N HIS A 49 -8.57 -1.41 1.87
CA HIS A 49 -9.28 -2.49 1.19
C HIS A 49 -8.89 -2.68 -0.27
N GLY A 50 -7.91 -1.95 -0.80
CA GLY A 50 -7.54 -2.14 -2.20
C GLY A 50 -7.79 -0.94 -3.12
N TYR A 51 -8.29 0.18 -2.62
CA TYR A 51 -8.96 1.16 -3.47
C TYR A 51 -8.56 2.61 -3.20
N LEU A 52 -8.34 3.37 -4.28
CA LEU A 52 -8.17 4.82 -4.23
C LEU A 52 -9.49 5.47 -4.69
N VAL A 53 -10.00 6.43 -3.91
CA VAL A 53 -11.27 7.11 -4.18
C VAL A 53 -11.06 8.61 -4.35
N GLU A 54 -11.43 9.13 -5.51
CA GLU A 54 -11.43 10.56 -5.81
C GLU A 54 -12.87 11.06 -5.96
N SER A 55 -13.14 12.31 -5.55
CA SER A 55 -14.45 12.91 -5.75
C SER A 55 -14.36 14.32 -6.32
N LYS A 56 -15.18 14.61 -7.33
CA LYS A 56 -15.36 15.93 -7.91
C LYS A 56 -16.72 16.50 -7.50
N ARG A 57 -16.74 17.72 -6.94
CA ARG A 57 -17.97 18.45 -6.57
C ARG A 57 -18.38 19.41 -7.71
N GLY A 58 -19.66 19.80 -7.73
CA GLY A 58 -20.24 20.74 -8.70
C GLY A 58 -21.12 20.09 -9.77
N GLY A 59 -21.53 20.86 -10.78
CA GLY A 59 -22.29 20.35 -11.93
C GLY A 59 -21.47 19.31 -12.70
N GLY A 60 -21.97 18.07 -12.76
CA GLY A 60 -21.22 16.94 -13.33
C GLY A 60 -20.24 16.26 -12.37
N GLY A 61 -20.42 16.42 -11.05
CA GLY A 61 -19.62 15.73 -10.04
C GLY A 61 -19.71 14.20 -10.15
N TYR A 62 -18.60 13.52 -9.86
CA TYR A 62 -18.47 12.08 -9.88
C TYR A 62 -17.61 11.60 -8.72
N ILE A 63 -17.68 10.30 -8.44
CA ILE A 63 -16.77 9.57 -7.58
C ILE A 63 -16.03 8.58 -8.45
N ARG A 64 -14.70 8.67 -8.50
CA ARG A 64 -13.85 7.73 -9.22
C ARG A 64 -13.26 6.76 -8.21
N ILE A 65 -13.42 5.47 -8.46
CA ILE A 65 -12.85 4.40 -7.65
C ILE A 65 -11.85 3.68 -8.53
N MET A 66 -10.60 3.58 -8.08
CA MET A 66 -9.53 2.90 -8.77
C MET A 66 -9.09 1.70 -7.93
N LYS A 67 -8.89 0.55 -8.57
CA LYS A 67 -8.23 -0.56 -7.89
C LYS A 67 -6.75 -0.20 -7.78
N VAL A 68 -6.27 -0.04 -6.56
CA VAL A 68 -4.83 0.03 -6.33
C VAL A 68 -4.30 -1.35 -6.71
N LYS A 69 -3.37 -1.41 -7.65
CA LYS A 69 -2.56 -2.60 -7.89
C LYS A 69 -1.70 -2.79 -6.65
N PHE A 70 -2.25 -3.46 -5.65
CA PHE A 70 -1.44 -4.05 -4.60
C PHE A 70 -0.67 -5.18 -5.28
N LEU A 71 0.57 -4.89 -5.67
CA LEU A 71 1.56 -5.91 -5.92
C LEU A 71 1.49 -6.90 -4.74
N GLU A 72 1.59 -8.20 -5.01
CA GLU A 72 1.76 -9.25 -3.99
C GLU A 72 2.87 -8.90 -2.97
N GLU A 73 3.75 -7.99 -3.35
CA GLU A 73 4.82 -7.37 -2.60
C GLU A 73 4.36 -6.48 -1.44
N VAL A 74 3.18 -5.83 -1.46
CA VAL A 74 2.80 -4.88 -0.37
C VAL A 74 2.50 -5.60 0.94
N ASP A 75 1.81 -6.74 0.90
CA ASP A 75 1.55 -7.56 2.10
C ASP A 75 2.85 -8.17 2.63
N LEU A 76 3.75 -8.58 1.73
CA LEU A 76 5.09 -9.01 2.09
C LEU A 76 5.90 -7.89 2.76
N LEU A 77 5.90 -6.68 2.20
CA LEU A 77 6.58 -5.51 2.74
C LEU A 77 6.01 -5.15 4.12
N ASN A 78 4.70 -5.23 4.32
CA ASN A 78 4.05 -5.01 5.61
C ASN A 78 4.49 -6.04 6.66
N GLU A 79 4.58 -7.32 6.29
CA GLU A 79 5.05 -8.37 7.18
C GLU A 79 6.54 -8.21 7.51
N MET A 80 7.37 -7.87 6.51
CA MET A 80 8.78 -7.54 6.74
C MET A 80 8.95 -6.34 7.67
N ILE A 81 8.15 -5.29 7.54
CA ILE A 81 8.16 -4.13 8.45
C ILE A 81 7.84 -4.56 9.89
N ARG A 82 6.91 -5.51 10.07
CA ARG A 82 6.59 -6.06 11.40
C ARG A 82 7.74 -6.88 11.97
N ILE A 83 8.33 -7.76 11.16
CA ILE A 83 9.48 -8.60 11.55
C ILE A 83 10.68 -7.74 11.97
N VAL A 84 10.93 -6.64 11.25
CA VAL A 84 12.04 -5.71 11.57
C VAL A 84 11.89 -5.10 12.96
N GLY A 85 10.67 -4.87 13.45
CA GLY A 85 10.45 -4.38 14.82
C GLY A 85 11.21 -3.09 15.13
N ASN A 86 11.53 -2.81 16.39
CA ASN A 86 12.25 -1.57 16.76
C ASN A 86 13.77 -1.71 16.78
N SER A 87 14.29 -2.90 16.50
CA SER A 87 15.71 -3.21 16.54
C SER A 87 15.96 -4.46 15.70
N ILE A 88 17.00 -4.46 14.87
CA ILE A 88 17.37 -5.59 14.04
C ILE A 88 18.88 -5.74 13.94
N SER A 89 19.36 -6.99 14.10
CA SER A 89 20.78 -7.31 13.94
C SER A 89 21.21 -7.14 12.48
N GLU A 90 22.51 -6.95 12.25
CA GLU A 90 23.10 -6.89 10.91
C GLU A 90 22.79 -8.16 10.09
N ARG A 91 22.87 -9.33 10.73
CA ARG A 91 22.58 -10.62 10.10
C ARG A 91 21.12 -10.71 9.64
N ASP A 92 20.19 -10.29 10.50
CA ASP A 92 18.76 -10.37 10.19
C ASP A 92 18.36 -9.32 9.14
N ALA A 93 18.96 -8.13 9.19
CA ALA A 93 18.79 -7.13 8.14
C ALA A 93 19.30 -7.63 6.78
N TYR A 94 20.43 -8.34 6.76
CA TYR A 94 20.92 -8.99 5.54
C TYR A 94 19.90 -10.01 5.01
N ALA A 95 19.31 -10.84 5.88
CA ALA A 95 18.29 -11.80 5.50
C ALA A 95 17.04 -11.13 4.89
N VAL A 96 16.61 -9.99 5.44
CA VAL A 96 15.50 -9.20 4.87
C VAL A 96 15.86 -8.69 3.46
N VAL A 97 17.03 -8.08 3.28
CA VAL A 97 17.47 -7.57 1.97
C VAL A 97 17.63 -8.71 0.95
N GLN A 98 18.18 -9.84 1.38
CA GLN A 98 18.32 -11.03 0.54
C GLN A 98 16.94 -11.56 0.10
N ASN A 99 15.94 -11.51 0.98
CA ASN A 99 14.58 -11.91 0.67
C ASN A 99 13.94 -10.99 -0.38
N LEU A 100 14.09 -9.67 -0.23
CA LEU A 100 13.64 -8.68 -1.24
C LEU A 100 14.27 -8.94 -2.62
N TYR A 101 15.57 -9.26 -2.65
CA TYR A 101 16.27 -9.60 -3.90
C TYR A 101 15.76 -10.92 -4.51
N ASN A 102 15.60 -11.97 -3.69
CA ASN A 102 15.11 -13.27 -4.16
C ASN A 102 13.69 -13.17 -4.73
N GLN A 103 12.86 -12.29 -4.16
CA GLN A 103 11.51 -11.99 -4.65
C GLN A 103 11.48 -10.99 -5.81
N LYS A 104 12.65 -10.52 -6.27
CA LYS A 104 12.82 -9.57 -7.37
C LYS A 104 12.19 -8.18 -7.15
N ILE A 105 11.91 -7.83 -5.89
CA ILE A 105 11.41 -6.51 -5.49
C ILE A 105 12.51 -5.46 -5.65
N ILE A 106 13.76 -5.87 -5.42
CA ILE A 106 14.94 -5.04 -5.64
C ILE A 106 15.96 -5.77 -6.51
N SER A 107 16.74 -5.01 -7.26
CA SER A 107 17.90 -5.50 -7.99
C SER A 107 19.07 -5.81 -7.05
N LYS A 108 20.02 -6.61 -7.53
CA LYS A 108 21.28 -6.90 -6.81
C LYS A 108 22.05 -5.62 -6.47
N ARG A 109 22.02 -4.63 -7.37
CA ARG A 109 22.68 -3.34 -7.17
C ARG A 109 22.05 -2.57 -6.01
N GLU A 110 20.72 -2.49 -5.97
CA GLU A 110 19.99 -1.84 -4.87
C GLU A 110 20.27 -2.56 -3.55
N GLY A 111 20.18 -3.89 -3.51
CA GLY A 111 20.51 -4.67 -2.31
C GLY A 111 21.91 -4.35 -1.75
N ASN A 112 22.93 -4.27 -2.61
CA ASN A 112 24.28 -3.92 -2.18
C ASN A 112 24.39 -2.49 -1.63
N LEU A 113 23.72 -1.52 -2.24
CA LEU A 113 23.70 -0.13 -1.76
C LEU A 113 23.01 -0.02 -0.40
N ILE A 114 21.91 -0.75 -0.23
CA ILE A 114 21.14 -0.82 1.00
C ILE A 114 22.00 -1.36 2.15
N LEU A 115 22.71 -2.48 1.92
CA LEU A 115 23.59 -3.08 2.91
C LEU A 115 24.76 -2.16 3.28
N ALA A 116 25.35 -1.46 2.31
CA ALA A 116 26.46 -0.55 2.57
C ALA A 116 26.09 0.61 3.52
N VAL A 117 24.85 1.10 3.46
CA VAL A 117 24.36 2.18 4.34
C VAL A 117 24.04 1.66 5.75
N MET A 118 23.84 0.36 5.92
CA MET A 118 23.54 -0.30 7.19
C MET A 118 24.77 -0.96 7.84
N ASP A 119 25.95 -0.72 7.26
CA ASP A 119 27.21 -1.29 7.70
C ASP A 119 27.54 -0.92 9.15
N LYS A 120 28.03 -1.92 9.89
CA LYS A 120 28.36 -1.79 11.30
C LYS A 120 29.39 -0.71 11.59
N ALA A 121 30.45 -0.60 10.80
CA ALA A 121 31.52 0.36 11.05
C ALA A 121 31.01 1.81 10.86
N PHE A 122 30.09 2.02 9.92
CA PHE A 122 29.44 3.31 9.72
C PHE A 122 28.52 3.68 10.91
N LEU A 123 27.67 2.76 11.36
CA LEU A 123 26.73 3.03 12.45
C LEU A 123 27.44 3.18 13.81
N GLN A 124 28.54 2.46 14.04
CA GLN A 124 29.37 2.61 15.22
C GLN A 124 29.97 4.01 15.37
N ALA A 125 30.35 4.63 14.26
CA ALA A 125 30.89 5.98 14.26
C ALA A 125 29.86 7.03 14.73
N LEU A 126 28.56 6.70 14.69
CA LEU A 126 27.48 7.59 15.15
C LEU A 126 27.23 7.53 16.67
N GLN A 127 27.86 6.60 17.41
CA GLN A 127 27.60 6.36 18.85
C GLN A 127 26.13 6.08 19.20
N GLU A 128 25.33 5.69 18.20
CA GLU A 128 23.92 5.37 18.34
C GLU A 128 23.70 3.86 18.56
N ASN A 129 22.49 3.48 18.96
CA ASN A 129 22.09 2.08 18.96
C ASN A 129 22.00 1.56 17.52
N GLU A 130 23.06 0.90 17.07
CA GLU A 130 23.24 0.40 15.70
C GLU A 130 22.01 -0.36 15.19
N ASP A 131 21.46 -1.27 15.99
CA ASP A 131 20.36 -2.14 15.60
C ASP A 131 19.03 -1.38 15.50
N ALA A 132 18.82 -0.37 16.36
CA ALA A 132 17.65 0.51 16.28
C ALA A 132 17.71 1.44 15.07
N VAL A 133 18.89 2.00 14.77
CA VAL A 133 19.10 2.83 13.57
C VAL A 133 18.89 2.00 12.30
N ARG A 134 19.44 0.77 12.26
CA ARG A 134 19.25 -0.17 11.16
C ARG A 134 17.77 -0.50 10.94
N ALA A 135 17.03 -0.77 12.01
CA ALA A 135 15.58 -1.01 11.93
C ALA A 135 14.84 0.22 11.38
N GLY A 136 15.19 1.43 11.81
CA GLY A 136 14.60 2.67 11.31
C GLY A 136 14.85 2.90 9.82
N LEU A 137 16.09 2.71 9.36
CA LEU A 137 16.46 2.84 7.95
C LEU A 137 15.74 1.81 7.08
N LEU A 138 15.75 0.54 7.51
CA LEU A 138 15.14 -0.55 6.77
C LEU A 138 13.62 -0.37 6.64
N LYS A 139 12.92 0.08 7.70
CA LYS A 139 11.50 0.43 7.61
C LYS A 139 11.21 1.55 6.62
N LYS A 140 12.03 2.60 6.60
CA LYS A 140 11.86 3.71 5.65
C LYS A 140 11.98 3.21 4.21
N LEU A 141 12.95 2.33 3.96
CA LEU A 141 13.14 1.72 2.66
C LEU A 141 11.98 0.81 2.25
N LEU A 142 11.56 -0.10 3.14
CA LEU A 142 10.41 -0.97 2.88
C LEU A 142 9.15 -0.15 2.63
N THR A 143 8.99 0.98 3.31
CA THR A 143 7.89 1.91 3.08
C THR A 143 8.00 2.63 1.73
N SER A 144 9.20 3.04 1.30
CA SER A 144 9.36 3.66 -0.02
C SER A 144 9.09 2.70 -1.18
N LEU A 145 9.37 1.41 -1.00
CA LEU A 145 9.06 0.38 -1.99
C LEU A 145 7.54 0.11 -2.15
N ARG A 146 6.68 0.65 -1.27
CA ARG A 146 5.21 0.51 -1.37
C ARG A 146 4.58 1.39 -2.44
N TYR A 147 5.31 2.36 -2.98
CA TYR A 147 4.79 3.34 -3.92
C TYR A 147 5.59 3.22 -5.22
N GLU A 148 4.95 2.75 -6.30
CA GLU A 148 5.47 2.99 -7.65
C GLU A 148 5.30 4.49 -7.96
N ALA A 149 6.35 5.09 -8.52
CA ALA A 149 6.30 6.46 -9.06
C ALA A 149 5.91 6.45 -10.54
#